data_AF-A0A7H1AMT6-F1
#
_entry.id   AF-A0A7H1AMT6-F1
#
_cell.length_a   1.000
_cell.length_b   1.000
_cell.length_c   1.000
_cell.angle_alpha   90.00
_cell.angle_beta   90.00
_cell.angle_gamma   90.00
#
_symmetry.space_group_name_H-M   'P 1'
#
loop_
_entity.id
_entity.type
_entity.pdbx_description
1 polymer ?
#
loop_
_entity_poly.entity_id
_entity_poly.type
_entity_poly.pdbx_seq_one_letter_code
_entity_poly.pdbx_strand_id
1 'polypeptide(L)'
;MKINPTTLSLESKITEFDIWVTPSIVEIKSTRKFREEMKKVISALEIVSMKSLAPSNNVAEAVTFRMFECFDELASLGDEEKIIDLQKLQNAVAEVFYACASLVFLVTGKSDNNHKCQLPIYLRNKLNWQTIPKAKLLRGGAPSIGNEKIPRILDSKNIAGRVSNLYSLSYSARFVSIDVADSLRKSAISLTHSFINSLLNDEESASQLKEFIRYFLQCRSEGRDPSSILVPLALFQVRGSVSASGGHEPEEILREKMSEWGLRPRIDFNTTDVIVDDKLRVLPAAALESGHADSVESAGPNGETLRAKTRAYDFVIPFRNSCWHPRIFIQSQFYAGDSGSVSHKNVDQTSATRRSTSNFFENWQGAPTPLFVEYLDGAGYCASLNGDLKKLLSLNDTHDFFQIRSAAIRLRRVIQGIGFLTPLEVCHAIIQTDGGYAGLGELLRADGYRDKEICRGIEHAIEVGAVEARNENLGIASTFFAIAAKYYLLDQIAKKGKAFESASKCTGSILIPGFGPYFGVDIGEFLQELPQISDGPTTVETAVLVSDLAKSGEVMIR
;
A
#
# COMPACT_ATOMS: atom_id res chain seq x y z
N MET A 1 -0.80 34.53 1.00
CA MET A 1 -0.21 33.22 1.36
C MET A 1 -0.22 32.21 0.23
N LYS A 2 -1.25 32.24 -0.62
CA LYS A 2 -1.39 31.36 -1.78
C LYS A 2 -0.05 31.14 -2.51
N ILE A 3 0.24 29.88 -2.78
CA ILE A 3 1.44 29.44 -3.50
C ILE A 3 1.36 29.95 -4.93
N ASN A 4 2.44 30.57 -5.41
CA ASN A 4 2.48 31.18 -6.74
C ASN A 4 2.17 30.14 -7.83
N PRO A 5 1.34 30.49 -8.84
CA PRO A 5 1.15 29.66 -10.01
C PRO A 5 2.48 29.53 -10.76
N THR A 6 2.67 28.41 -11.46
CA THR A 6 3.82 28.22 -12.34
C THR A 6 3.39 27.54 -13.63
N THR A 7 4.13 27.80 -14.70
CA THR A 7 4.00 27.07 -15.97
C THR A 7 5.39 26.59 -16.35
N LEU A 8 5.57 25.27 -16.37
CA LEU A 8 6.85 24.64 -16.70
C LEU A 8 6.74 23.95 -18.06
N SER A 9 7.82 24.03 -18.86
CA SER A 9 7.94 23.21 -20.06
C SER A 9 7.98 21.73 -19.70
N LEU A 10 7.62 20.85 -20.65
CA LEU A 10 7.72 19.41 -20.44
C LEU A 10 9.15 18.99 -20.05
N GLU A 11 10.17 19.60 -20.67
CA GLU A 11 11.57 19.34 -20.35
C GLU A 11 11.89 19.72 -18.89
N SER A 12 11.48 20.92 -18.44
CA SER A 12 11.69 21.34 -17.05
C SER A 12 10.94 20.45 -16.06
N LYS A 13 9.75 19.96 -16.41
CA LYS A 13 8.98 19.01 -15.60
C LYS A 13 9.71 17.68 -15.44
N ILE A 14 10.28 17.15 -16.52
CA ILE A 14 11.04 15.89 -16.50
C ILE A 14 12.34 16.04 -15.70
N THR A 15 13.11 17.12 -15.93
CA THR A 15 14.34 17.36 -15.19
C THR A 15 14.07 17.56 -13.69
N GLU A 16 13.01 18.28 -13.34
CA GLU A 16 12.58 18.37 -11.93
C GLU A 16 12.21 16.99 -11.38
N PHE A 17 11.41 16.20 -12.11
CA PHE A 17 11.04 14.86 -11.69
C PHE A 17 12.27 14.01 -11.35
N ASP A 18 13.30 14.00 -12.20
CA ASP A 18 14.51 13.20 -12.01
C ASP A 18 15.34 13.65 -10.79
N ILE A 19 15.37 14.95 -10.48
CA ILE A 19 16.07 15.48 -9.29
C ILE A 19 15.34 15.10 -8.00
N TRP A 20 14.02 15.09 -8.04
CA TRP A 20 13.16 14.90 -6.86
C TRP A 20 12.58 13.50 -6.72
N VAL A 21 12.92 12.57 -7.62
CA VAL A 21 12.44 11.19 -7.59
C VAL A 21 12.83 10.50 -6.29
N THR A 22 11.88 9.78 -5.71
CA THR A 22 12.13 8.94 -4.54
C THR A 22 12.89 7.67 -4.99
N PRO A 23 14.16 7.47 -4.59
CA PRO A 23 14.97 6.37 -5.11
C PRO A 23 14.47 4.98 -4.69
N SER A 24 13.95 4.88 -3.47
CA SER A 24 13.32 3.68 -2.92
C SER A 24 12.04 4.09 -2.19
N ILE A 25 10.91 3.60 -2.66
CA ILE A 25 9.59 3.92 -2.09
C ILE A 25 9.37 3.10 -0.81
N VAL A 26 9.77 1.83 -0.79
CA VAL A 26 9.71 0.94 0.39
C VAL A 26 10.90 -0.02 0.38
N GLU A 27 11.65 -0.09 1.48
CA GLU A 27 12.63 -1.17 1.67
C GLU A 27 11.89 -2.47 2.03
N ILE A 28 11.97 -3.48 1.17
CA ILE A 28 11.24 -4.76 1.38
C ILE A 28 11.52 -5.36 2.76
N LYS A 29 12.75 -5.22 3.28
CA LYS A 29 13.17 -5.73 4.60
C LYS A 29 12.43 -5.08 5.77
N SER A 30 11.99 -3.83 5.65
CA SER A 30 11.26 -3.13 6.73
C SER A 30 9.77 -3.49 6.76
N THR A 31 9.25 -4.11 5.70
CA THR A 31 7.83 -4.44 5.58
C THR A 31 7.39 -5.49 6.60
N ARG A 32 6.14 -5.35 7.07
CA ARG A 32 5.48 -6.38 7.90
C ARG A 32 5.46 -7.75 7.20
N LYS A 33 5.19 -7.76 5.88
CA LYS A 33 5.11 -8.97 5.08
C LYS A 33 6.43 -9.75 5.05
N PHE A 34 7.57 -9.06 4.90
CA PHE A 34 8.89 -9.69 4.96
C PHE A 34 9.13 -10.32 6.35
N ARG A 35 8.85 -9.58 7.44
CA ARG A 35 9.00 -10.08 8.81
C ARG A 35 8.12 -11.30 9.09
N GLU A 36 6.88 -11.29 8.64
CA GLU A 36 5.96 -12.43 8.76
C GLU A 36 6.46 -13.65 7.98
N GLU A 37 6.96 -13.48 6.77
CA GLU A 37 7.49 -14.60 5.97
C GLU A 37 8.76 -15.18 6.56
N MET A 38 9.69 -14.32 7.02
CA MET A 38 10.90 -14.76 7.75
C MET A 38 10.55 -15.57 8.99
N LYS A 39 9.57 -15.11 9.78
CA LYS A 39 9.10 -15.84 10.97
C LYS A 39 8.58 -17.23 10.61
N LYS A 40 7.74 -17.33 9.57
CA LYS A 40 7.21 -18.62 9.10
C LYS A 40 8.32 -19.60 8.68
N VAL A 41 9.28 -19.15 7.87
CA VAL A 41 10.38 -20.00 7.37
C VAL A 41 11.26 -20.46 8.53
N ILE A 42 11.58 -19.59 9.50
CA ILE A 42 12.36 -19.97 10.69
C ILE A 42 11.60 -21.01 11.52
N SER A 43 10.32 -20.79 11.82
CA SER A 43 9.51 -21.76 12.55
C SER A 43 9.41 -23.10 11.82
N ALA A 44 9.28 -23.08 10.49
CA ALA A 44 9.29 -24.29 9.68
C ALA A 44 10.61 -25.05 9.76
N LEU A 45 11.74 -24.33 9.70
CA LEU A 45 13.08 -24.91 9.85
C LEU A 45 13.24 -25.56 11.22
N GLU A 46 12.74 -24.91 12.29
CA GLU A 46 12.72 -25.50 13.63
C GLU A 46 11.96 -26.84 13.62
N ILE A 47 10.74 -26.87 13.08
CA ILE A 47 9.92 -28.09 12.98
C ILE A 47 10.65 -29.22 12.22
N VAL A 48 11.19 -28.92 11.03
CA VAL A 48 11.81 -29.98 10.20
C VAL A 48 13.21 -30.38 10.67
N SER A 49 13.88 -29.55 11.49
CA SER A 49 15.26 -29.77 11.95
C SER A 49 15.38 -30.44 13.33
N MET A 50 14.28 -30.54 14.10
CA MET A 50 14.25 -31.00 15.51
C MET A 50 15.01 -32.30 15.80
N LYS A 51 15.14 -33.20 14.82
CA LYS A 51 16.10 -34.31 14.83
C LYS A 51 16.53 -34.56 13.39
N SER A 52 17.84 -34.56 13.12
CA SER A 52 18.47 -34.75 11.81
C SER A 52 17.62 -35.60 10.84
N LEU A 53 17.40 -35.11 9.62
CA LEU A 53 16.77 -35.87 8.53
C LEU A 53 17.67 -37.08 8.17
N ALA A 54 17.63 -38.16 8.95
CA ALA A 54 18.35 -39.40 8.67
C ALA A 54 17.54 -40.62 9.11
N PRO A 55 17.40 -41.69 8.28
CA PRO A 55 17.59 -41.81 6.83
C PRO A 55 16.29 -42.31 6.18
N SER A 56 15.28 -41.46 5.99
CA SER A 56 14.29 -41.78 4.95
C SER A 56 14.92 -41.43 3.60
N ASN A 57 14.92 -42.36 2.66
CA ASN A 57 15.35 -42.08 1.29
C ASN A 57 14.47 -40.98 0.65
N ASN A 58 13.28 -40.73 1.20
CA ASN A 58 12.36 -39.70 0.76
C ASN A 58 12.29 -38.52 1.77
N VAL A 59 12.72 -37.33 1.32
CA VAL A 59 12.69 -36.08 2.12
C VAL A 59 11.27 -35.63 2.41
N ALA A 60 10.34 -35.81 1.48
CA ALA A 60 8.95 -35.41 1.66
C ALA A 60 8.27 -36.21 2.77
N GLU A 61 8.62 -37.49 2.90
CA GLU A 61 8.15 -38.35 3.99
C GLU A 61 8.64 -37.85 5.35
N ALA A 62 9.94 -37.52 5.47
CA ALA A 62 10.49 -36.98 6.71
C ALA A 62 9.88 -35.63 7.10
N VAL A 63 9.71 -34.71 6.14
CA VAL A 63 9.04 -33.42 6.39
C VAL A 63 7.61 -33.66 6.88
N THR A 64 6.86 -34.54 6.20
CA THR A 64 5.48 -34.88 6.59
C THR A 64 5.45 -35.47 8.00
N PHE A 65 6.35 -36.40 8.31
CA PHE A 65 6.45 -37.02 9.63
C PHE A 65 6.67 -35.96 10.72
N ARG A 66 7.62 -35.05 10.53
CA ARG A 66 7.92 -33.95 11.47
C ARG A 66 6.74 -33.01 11.67
N MET A 67 6.01 -32.68 10.60
CA MET A 67 4.79 -31.88 10.72
C MET A 67 3.76 -32.55 11.63
N PHE A 68 3.57 -33.86 11.51
CA PHE A 68 2.61 -34.59 12.32
C PHE A 68 3.07 -34.81 13.77
N GLU A 69 4.37 -34.94 14.04
CA GLU A 69 4.89 -34.88 15.42
C GLU A 69 4.54 -33.53 16.07
N CYS A 70 4.77 -32.41 15.35
CA CYS A 70 4.41 -31.09 15.84
C CYS A 70 2.89 -30.93 16.04
N PHE A 71 2.06 -31.47 15.13
CA PHE A 71 0.61 -31.48 15.32
C PHE A 71 0.20 -32.23 16.61
N ASP A 72 0.85 -33.35 16.91
CA ASP A 72 0.57 -34.17 18.10
C ASP A 72 0.96 -33.45 19.39
N GLU A 73 2.10 -32.76 19.38
CA GLU A 73 2.51 -31.89 20.49
C GLU A 73 1.49 -30.77 20.71
N LEU A 74 1.05 -30.09 19.65
CA LEU A 74 0.02 -29.04 19.73
C LEU A 74 -1.30 -29.55 20.32
N ALA A 75 -1.69 -30.77 19.98
CA ALA A 75 -2.89 -31.38 20.51
C ALA A 75 -2.74 -31.84 21.97
N SER A 76 -1.50 -32.08 22.43
CA SER A 76 -1.18 -32.49 23.81
C SER A 76 -1.03 -31.31 24.78
N LEU A 77 -0.93 -30.08 24.28
CA LEU A 77 -0.91 -28.85 25.08
C LEU A 77 -2.30 -28.43 25.61
N GLY A 78 -3.36 -29.18 25.27
CA GLY A 78 -4.66 -29.06 25.95
C GLY A 78 -4.66 -29.94 27.21
N ASP A 79 -5.03 -29.35 28.36
CA ASP A 79 -5.20 -30.06 29.64
C ASP A 79 -5.86 -31.45 29.43
N GLU A 80 -5.29 -32.50 30.00
CA GLU A 80 -5.79 -33.89 29.94
C GLU A 80 -7.25 -34.04 30.41
N GLU A 81 -7.79 -33.03 31.11
CA GLU A 81 -9.17 -33.00 31.63
C GLU A 81 -10.11 -31.99 30.94
N LYS A 82 -9.68 -31.26 29.89
CA LYS A 82 -10.56 -30.32 29.16
C LYS A 82 -10.87 -30.76 27.74
N ILE A 83 -12.08 -30.42 27.31
CA ILE A 83 -12.51 -30.46 25.91
C ILE A 83 -11.50 -29.67 25.08
N ILE A 84 -10.76 -30.34 24.19
CA ILE A 84 -9.86 -29.69 23.24
C ILE A 84 -10.67 -28.71 22.40
N ASP A 85 -10.26 -27.44 22.40
CA ASP A 85 -10.80 -26.44 21.47
C ASP A 85 -10.37 -26.82 20.04
N LEU A 86 -11.29 -27.48 19.32
CA LEU A 86 -11.06 -27.95 17.96
C LEU A 86 -10.76 -26.81 16.99
N GLN A 87 -11.32 -25.62 17.21
CA GLN A 87 -11.06 -24.46 16.36
C GLN A 87 -9.65 -23.94 16.58
N LYS A 88 -9.20 -23.87 17.84
CA LYS A 88 -7.82 -23.49 18.18
C LYS A 88 -6.81 -24.49 17.61
N LEU A 89 -7.06 -25.79 17.76
CA LEU A 89 -6.20 -26.84 17.19
C LEU A 89 -6.18 -26.76 15.65
N GLN A 90 -7.34 -26.58 15.01
CA GLN A 90 -7.43 -26.44 13.56
C GLN A 90 -6.63 -25.24 13.05
N ASN A 91 -6.70 -24.09 13.75
CA ASN A 91 -5.92 -22.91 13.38
C ASN A 91 -4.41 -23.15 13.52
N ALA A 92 -3.98 -23.74 14.65
CA ALA A 92 -2.57 -24.03 14.88
C ALA A 92 -1.97 -25.03 13.86
N VAL A 93 -2.72 -26.09 13.52
CA VAL A 93 -2.31 -27.07 12.50
C VAL A 93 -2.20 -26.41 11.11
N ALA A 94 -3.13 -25.51 10.77
CA ALA A 94 -3.04 -24.76 9.52
C ALA A 94 -1.81 -23.84 9.48
N GLU A 95 -1.48 -23.17 10.59
CA GLU A 95 -0.28 -22.32 10.69
C GLU A 95 1.02 -23.10 10.48
N VAL A 96 1.16 -24.25 11.12
CA VAL A 96 2.31 -25.15 10.92
C VAL A 96 2.40 -25.61 9.46
N PHE A 97 1.26 -25.97 8.86
CA PHE A 97 1.22 -26.33 7.43
C PHE A 97 1.72 -25.18 6.54
N TYR A 98 1.26 -23.95 6.77
CA TYR A 98 1.71 -22.81 5.99
C TYR A 98 3.20 -22.52 6.17
N ALA A 99 3.71 -22.62 7.41
CA ALA A 99 5.12 -22.44 7.67
C ALA A 99 5.96 -23.43 6.84
N CYS A 100 5.63 -24.72 6.90
CA CYS A 100 6.34 -25.75 6.13
C CYS A 100 6.17 -25.58 4.61
N ALA A 101 4.98 -25.22 4.14
CA ALA A 101 4.76 -24.91 2.73
C ALA A 101 5.62 -23.72 2.26
N SER A 102 5.68 -22.65 3.04
CA SER A 102 6.54 -21.48 2.79
C SER A 102 8.01 -21.88 2.67
N LEU A 103 8.53 -22.68 3.60
CA LEU A 103 9.91 -23.18 3.53
C LEU A 103 10.16 -24.01 2.26
N VAL A 104 9.26 -24.93 1.92
CA VAL A 104 9.44 -25.79 0.74
C VAL A 104 9.34 -24.96 -0.56
N PHE A 105 8.42 -23.99 -0.65
CA PHE A 105 8.37 -23.07 -1.79
C PHE A 105 9.66 -22.25 -1.91
N LEU A 106 10.17 -21.73 -0.79
CA LEU A 106 11.39 -20.95 -0.75
C LEU A 106 12.59 -21.73 -1.29
N VAL A 107 12.78 -22.94 -0.78
CA VAL A 107 13.95 -23.77 -1.12
C VAL A 107 13.88 -24.28 -2.56
N THR A 108 12.69 -24.63 -3.05
CA THR A 108 12.51 -25.18 -4.40
C THR A 108 12.38 -24.12 -5.49
N GLY A 109 12.29 -22.83 -5.13
CA GLY A 109 11.98 -21.74 -6.05
C GLY A 109 10.56 -21.81 -6.66
N LYS A 110 9.71 -22.74 -6.21
CA LYS A 110 8.33 -22.88 -6.65
C LYS A 110 7.45 -21.82 -5.95
N SER A 111 6.30 -21.51 -6.51
CA SER A 111 5.33 -20.60 -5.88
C SER A 111 3.94 -21.22 -5.82
N ASP A 112 3.14 -20.81 -4.83
CA ASP A 112 1.76 -21.27 -4.70
C ASP A 112 0.93 -20.93 -5.95
N ASN A 113 1.21 -19.79 -6.60
CA ASN A 113 0.52 -19.38 -7.82
C ASN A 113 0.74 -20.33 -9.01
N ASN A 114 1.94 -20.91 -9.13
CA ASN A 114 2.20 -21.93 -10.14
C ASN A 114 1.67 -23.30 -9.65
N HIS A 115 1.97 -23.64 -8.41
CA HIS A 115 1.69 -24.95 -7.84
C HIS A 115 0.19 -25.26 -7.74
N LYS A 116 -0.65 -24.26 -7.48
CA LYS A 116 -2.11 -24.44 -7.35
C LYS A 116 -2.76 -25.05 -8.59
N CYS A 117 -2.17 -24.85 -9.77
CA CYS A 117 -2.62 -25.45 -11.02
C CYS A 117 -1.99 -26.83 -11.26
N GLN A 118 -0.77 -27.07 -10.76
CA GLN A 118 -0.02 -28.30 -10.95
C GLN A 118 -0.46 -29.42 -10.00
N LEU A 119 -0.77 -29.10 -8.74
CA LEU A 119 -1.12 -30.07 -7.72
C LEU A 119 -2.31 -30.96 -8.11
N PRO A 120 -3.46 -30.44 -8.61
CA PRO A 120 -4.55 -31.29 -9.09
C PRO A 120 -4.16 -32.24 -10.22
N ILE A 121 -3.22 -31.84 -11.08
CA ILE A 121 -2.71 -32.66 -12.17
C ILE A 121 -1.82 -33.77 -11.60
N TYR A 122 -0.94 -33.42 -10.66
CA TYR A 122 -0.08 -34.37 -9.95
C TYR A 122 -0.89 -35.46 -9.24
N LEU A 123 -1.92 -35.06 -8.45
CA LEU A 123 -2.79 -36.00 -7.74
C LEU A 123 -3.46 -37.01 -8.69
N ARG A 124 -3.99 -36.54 -9.83
CA ARG A 124 -4.66 -37.40 -10.82
C ARG A 124 -3.69 -38.27 -11.60
N ASN A 125 -2.63 -37.68 -12.14
CA ASN A 125 -1.82 -38.33 -13.17
C ASN A 125 -0.62 -39.09 -12.60
N LYS A 126 -0.13 -38.71 -11.42
CA LYS A 126 1.01 -39.36 -10.76
C LYS A 126 0.56 -40.27 -9.61
N LEU A 127 -0.42 -39.84 -8.83
CA LEU A 127 -0.93 -40.64 -7.71
C LEU A 127 -2.22 -41.41 -8.02
N ASN A 128 -2.80 -41.25 -9.22
CA ASN A 128 -4.04 -41.90 -9.65
C ASN A 128 -5.26 -41.62 -8.75
N TRP A 129 -5.28 -40.49 -8.05
CA TRP A 129 -6.42 -40.10 -7.22
C TRP A 129 -7.60 -39.69 -8.09
N GLN A 130 -8.78 -40.24 -7.78
CA GLN A 130 -10.05 -39.84 -8.39
C GLN A 130 -10.76 -38.75 -7.59
N THR A 131 -10.56 -38.77 -6.27
CA THR A 131 -11.20 -37.89 -5.30
C THR A 131 -10.22 -37.43 -4.24
N ILE A 132 -10.54 -36.37 -3.53
CA ILE A 132 -9.78 -35.82 -2.40
C ILE A 132 -10.59 -35.98 -1.11
N PRO A 133 -9.96 -36.33 0.03
CA PRO A 133 -10.67 -36.49 1.30
C PRO A 133 -11.25 -35.17 1.82
N LYS A 134 -12.37 -35.29 2.54
CA LYS A 134 -13.08 -34.21 3.22
C LYS A 134 -13.72 -34.75 4.48
N ALA A 135 -13.73 -33.95 5.54
CA ALA A 135 -14.44 -34.28 6.77
C ALA A 135 -15.47 -33.21 7.12
N LYS A 136 -16.53 -33.62 7.80
CA LYS A 136 -17.56 -32.74 8.35
C LYS A 136 -18.13 -33.33 9.64
N LEU A 137 -18.58 -32.46 10.53
CA LEU A 137 -19.40 -32.86 11.68
C LEU A 137 -20.83 -33.14 11.21
N LEU A 138 -21.39 -34.27 11.65
CA LEU A 138 -22.80 -34.61 11.46
C LEU A 138 -23.67 -33.90 12.49
N ARG A 139 -25.00 -33.88 12.24
CA ARG A 139 -25.98 -33.49 13.26
C ARG A 139 -25.84 -34.46 14.44
N GLY A 140 -25.45 -33.95 15.60
CA GLY A 140 -25.10 -34.75 16.78
C GLY A 140 -23.60 -34.76 17.14
N GLY A 141 -22.75 -34.07 16.40
CA GLY A 141 -21.33 -33.87 16.78
C GLY A 141 -20.39 -35.00 16.40
N ALA A 142 -20.89 -36.11 15.83
CA ALA A 142 -20.04 -37.18 15.33
C ALA A 142 -19.34 -36.76 14.01
N PRO A 143 -18.02 -36.95 13.87
CA PRO A 143 -17.31 -36.67 12.63
C PRO A 143 -17.63 -37.72 11.56
N SER A 144 -17.71 -37.27 10.31
CA SER A 144 -17.83 -38.12 9.13
C SER A 144 -16.74 -37.79 8.13
N ILE A 145 -16.17 -38.83 7.54
CA ILE A 145 -15.22 -38.72 6.44
C ILE A 145 -15.91 -39.04 5.12
N GLY A 146 -15.57 -38.29 4.08
CA GLY A 146 -16.05 -38.49 2.73
C GLY A 146 -14.99 -38.06 1.72
N ASN A 147 -15.36 -38.15 0.46
CA ASN A 147 -14.51 -37.82 -0.67
C ASN A 147 -15.26 -36.86 -1.59
N GLU A 148 -14.54 -35.95 -2.24
CA GLU A 148 -15.10 -35.09 -3.28
C GLU A 148 -14.21 -35.05 -4.51
N LYS A 149 -14.75 -34.58 -5.64
CA LYS A 149 -14.00 -34.48 -6.89
C LYS A 149 -12.82 -33.51 -6.71
N ILE A 150 -11.65 -33.90 -7.19
CA ILE A 150 -10.47 -33.03 -7.20
C ILE A 150 -10.80 -31.78 -8.04
N PRO A 151 -10.68 -30.55 -7.50
CA PRO A 151 -11.00 -29.33 -8.25
C PRO A 151 -9.93 -29.00 -9.30
N ARG A 152 -10.17 -27.97 -10.13
CA ARG A 152 -9.20 -27.53 -11.15
C ARG A 152 -7.99 -26.80 -10.57
N ILE A 153 -8.17 -26.18 -9.41
CA ILE A 153 -7.15 -25.41 -8.70
C ILE A 153 -7.17 -25.85 -7.23
N LEU A 154 -5.99 -26.07 -6.64
CA LEU A 154 -5.78 -26.38 -5.23
C LEU A 154 -4.59 -25.57 -4.71
N ASP A 155 -4.84 -24.40 -4.14
CA ASP A 155 -3.78 -23.62 -3.47
C ASP A 155 -3.44 -24.17 -2.08
N SER A 156 -2.31 -23.71 -1.54
CA SER A 156 -1.83 -24.07 -0.21
C SER A 156 -2.88 -23.83 0.89
N LYS A 157 -3.71 -22.77 0.74
CA LYS A 157 -4.78 -22.44 1.68
C LYS A 157 -5.90 -23.48 1.73
N ASN A 158 -6.33 -23.94 0.56
CA ASN A 158 -7.34 -24.99 0.45
C ASN A 158 -6.83 -26.32 1.01
N ILE A 159 -5.55 -26.65 0.83
CA ILE A 159 -4.95 -27.87 1.37
C ILE A 159 -4.80 -27.77 2.89
N ALA A 160 -4.23 -26.67 3.40
CA ALA A 160 -4.05 -26.43 4.83
C ALA A 160 -5.39 -26.55 5.59
N GLY A 161 -6.45 -25.92 5.07
CA GLY A 161 -7.79 -25.99 5.67
C GLY A 161 -8.39 -27.40 5.69
N ARG A 162 -8.06 -28.25 4.70
CA ARG A 162 -8.50 -29.65 4.68
C ARG A 162 -7.72 -30.51 5.64
N VAL A 163 -6.38 -30.40 5.61
CA VAL A 163 -5.48 -31.14 6.51
C VAL A 163 -5.82 -30.80 7.96
N SER A 164 -5.98 -29.52 8.28
CA SER A 164 -6.28 -29.10 9.64
C SER A 164 -7.64 -29.58 10.13
N ASN A 165 -8.66 -29.55 9.28
CA ASN A 165 -9.99 -30.08 9.60
C ASN A 165 -9.99 -31.61 9.77
N LEU A 166 -9.31 -32.35 8.88
CA LEU A 166 -9.17 -33.80 8.99
C LEU A 166 -8.45 -34.18 10.29
N TYR A 167 -7.36 -33.49 10.59
CA TYR A 167 -6.56 -33.74 11.78
C TYR A 167 -7.30 -33.38 13.07
N SER A 168 -7.90 -32.18 13.17
CA SER A 168 -8.61 -31.77 14.39
C SER A 168 -9.81 -32.67 14.68
N LEU A 169 -10.57 -33.07 13.65
CA LEU A 169 -11.68 -34.01 13.81
C LEU A 169 -11.22 -35.41 14.19
N SER A 170 -9.99 -35.82 13.85
CA SER A 170 -9.45 -37.11 14.31
C SER A 170 -9.31 -37.15 15.84
N TYR A 171 -9.02 -36.02 16.49
CA TYR A 171 -8.96 -35.92 17.95
C TYR A 171 -10.34 -35.98 18.60
N SER A 172 -11.33 -35.30 18.01
CA SER A 172 -12.73 -35.43 18.46
C SER A 172 -13.25 -36.86 18.29
N ALA A 173 -12.92 -37.51 17.18
CA ALA A 173 -13.33 -38.88 16.87
C ALA A 173 -12.79 -39.92 17.87
N ARG A 174 -11.64 -39.67 18.53
CA ARG A 174 -11.07 -40.61 19.53
C ARG A 174 -12.03 -40.92 20.67
N PHE A 175 -12.91 -39.98 20.99
CA PHE A 175 -13.94 -40.14 22.03
C PHE A 175 -15.20 -40.88 21.53
N VAL A 176 -15.29 -41.18 20.23
CA VAL A 176 -16.48 -41.77 19.59
C VAL A 176 -16.17 -43.10 18.89
N SER A 177 -15.11 -43.16 18.08
CA SER A 177 -14.69 -44.36 17.34
C SER A 177 -13.21 -44.26 16.94
N ILE A 178 -12.41 -45.24 17.36
CA ILE A 178 -10.98 -45.32 17.05
C ILE A 178 -10.70 -45.48 15.55
N ASP A 179 -11.52 -46.26 14.84
CA ASP A 179 -11.35 -46.51 13.40
C ASP A 179 -11.60 -45.24 12.58
N VAL A 180 -12.60 -44.44 12.97
CA VAL A 180 -12.89 -43.15 12.33
C VAL A 180 -11.75 -42.15 12.59
N ALA A 181 -11.23 -42.12 13.82
CA ALA A 181 -10.09 -41.28 14.17
C ALA A 181 -8.84 -41.62 13.34
N ASP A 182 -8.53 -42.91 13.22
CA ASP A 182 -7.39 -43.40 12.43
C ASP A 182 -7.55 -43.10 10.93
N SER A 183 -8.76 -43.29 10.37
CA SER A 183 -9.06 -42.97 8.96
C SER A 183 -8.90 -41.48 8.64
N LEU A 184 -9.39 -40.60 9.52
CA LEU A 184 -9.23 -39.15 9.40
C LEU A 184 -7.77 -38.74 9.43
N ARG A 185 -7.01 -39.29 10.39
CA ARG A 185 -5.58 -39.01 10.56
C ARG A 185 -4.76 -39.50 9.36
N LYS A 186 -4.99 -40.73 8.88
CA LYS A 186 -4.35 -41.28 7.68
C LYS A 186 -4.62 -40.43 6.44
N SER A 187 -5.85 -39.92 6.31
CA SER A 187 -6.22 -39.04 5.19
C SER A 187 -5.52 -37.70 5.26
N ALA A 188 -5.35 -37.13 6.46
CA ALA A 188 -4.55 -35.92 6.65
C ALA A 188 -3.08 -36.16 6.28
N ILE A 189 -2.48 -37.27 6.74
CA ILE A 189 -1.08 -37.64 6.42
C ILE A 189 -0.91 -37.78 4.92
N SER A 190 -1.79 -38.53 4.26
CA SER A 190 -1.73 -38.78 2.82
C SER A 190 -1.82 -37.48 2.01
N LEU A 191 -2.69 -36.55 2.41
CA LEU A 191 -2.85 -35.26 1.75
C LEU A 191 -1.63 -34.35 1.94
N THR A 192 -1.10 -34.26 3.16
CA THR A 192 0.14 -33.51 3.45
C THR A 192 1.33 -34.09 2.69
N HIS A 193 1.52 -35.41 2.74
CA HIS A 193 2.59 -36.08 2.02
C HIS A 193 2.50 -35.82 0.52
N SER A 194 1.30 -35.93 -0.07
CA SER A 194 1.11 -35.69 -1.50
C SER A 194 1.45 -34.26 -1.90
N PHE A 195 1.09 -33.28 -1.06
CA PHE A 195 1.46 -31.88 -1.25
C PHE A 195 2.98 -31.69 -1.20
N ILE A 196 3.62 -32.10 -0.12
CA ILE A 196 5.08 -31.92 0.07
C ILE A 196 5.87 -32.68 -1.00
N ASN A 197 5.47 -33.92 -1.30
CA ASN A 197 6.14 -34.75 -2.30
C ASN A 197 5.98 -34.16 -3.71
N SER A 198 4.86 -33.51 -4.04
CA SER A 198 4.73 -32.84 -5.34
C SER A 198 5.67 -31.64 -5.51
N LEU A 199 6.18 -31.08 -4.41
CA LEU A 199 7.16 -30.00 -4.41
C LEU A 199 8.60 -30.52 -4.33
N LEU A 200 8.83 -31.67 -3.69
CA LEU A 200 10.14 -32.29 -3.45
C LEU A 200 10.34 -33.60 -4.25
N ASN A 201 9.65 -33.77 -5.38
CA ASN A 201 9.68 -35.02 -6.17
C ASN A 201 10.98 -35.21 -6.97
N ASP A 202 11.79 -34.17 -7.13
CA ASP A 202 13.08 -34.20 -7.79
C ASP A 202 14.24 -34.17 -6.78
N GLU A 203 15.34 -34.84 -7.14
CA GLU A 203 16.52 -35.01 -6.27
C GLU A 203 17.21 -33.68 -5.95
N GLU A 204 17.15 -32.72 -6.88
CA GLU A 204 17.72 -31.38 -6.70
C GLU A 204 16.98 -30.62 -5.59
N SER A 205 15.65 -30.51 -5.67
CA SER A 205 14.79 -29.89 -4.66
C SER A 205 14.95 -30.55 -3.28
N ALA A 206 15.01 -31.88 -3.25
CA ALA A 206 15.20 -32.65 -2.03
C ALA A 206 16.59 -32.39 -1.41
N SER A 207 17.63 -32.30 -2.22
CA SER A 207 18.99 -32.00 -1.79
C SER A 207 19.13 -30.57 -1.29
N GLN A 208 18.53 -29.60 -1.97
CA GLN A 208 18.50 -28.20 -1.53
C GLN A 208 17.93 -28.08 -0.12
N LEU A 209 16.80 -28.74 0.19
CA LEU A 209 16.21 -28.69 1.54
C LEU A 209 17.14 -29.30 2.60
N LYS A 210 17.81 -30.41 2.29
CA LYS A 210 18.80 -31.02 3.18
C LYS A 210 19.95 -30.06 3.50
N GLU A 211 20.48 -29.37 2.48
CA GLU A 211 21.57 -28.40 2.65
C GLU A 211 21.11 -27.20 3.51
N PHE A 212 19.90 -26.68 3.27
CA PHE A 212 19.31 -25.62 4.09
C PHE A 212 19.20 -26.00 5.57
N ILE A 213 18.70 -27.21 5.84
CA ILE A 213 18.57 -27.71 7.21
C ILE A 213 19.94 -27.94 7.86
N ARG A 214 20.91 -28.49 7.12
CA ARG A 214 22.27 -28.69 7.62
C ARG A 214 22.91 -27.38 8.03
N TYR A 215 22.84 -26.37 7.17
CA TYR A 215 23.37 -25.04 7.47
C TYR A 215 22.66 -24.38 8.66
N PHE A 216 21.32 -24.45 8.70
CA PHE A 216 20.52 -23.93 9.81
C PHE A 216 20.97 -24.53 11.16
N LEU A 217 21.11 -25.86 11.22
CA LEU A 217 21.59 -26.57 12.40
C LEU A 217 23.03 -26.19 12.77
N GLN A 218 23.91 -26.06 11.79
CA GLN A 218 25.28 -25.63 12.01
C GLN A 218 25.34 -24.23 12.64
N CYS A 219 24.63 -23.25 12.06
CA CYS A 219 24.56 -21.90 12.62
C CYS A 219 24.06 -21.89 14.07
N ARG A 220 22.99 -22.66 14.36
CA ARG A 220 22.46 -22.81 15.72
C ARG A 220 23.49 -23.39 16.67
N SER A 221 24.22 -24.42 16.25
CA SER A 221 25.26 -25.06 17.09
C SER A 221 26.43 -24.13 17.42
N GLU A 222 26.70 -23.16 16.55
CA GLU A 222 27.77 -22.17 16.70
C GLU A 222 27.29 -20.85 17.34
N GLY A 223 26.01 -20.77 17.76
CA GLY A 223 25.42 -19.55 18.33
C GLY A 223 25.23 -18.40 17.33
N ARG A 224 25.27 -18.67 16.02
CA ARG A 224 25.06 -17.70 14.95
C ARG A 224 23.57 -17.60 14.59
N ASP A 225 23.14 -16.42 14.13
CA ASP A 225 21.79 -16.22 13.62
C ASP A 225 21.63 -16.86 12.22
N PRO A 226 20.82 -17.94 12.08
CA PRO A 226 20.61 -18.60 10.79
C PRO A 226 19.75 -17.76 9.83
N SER A 227 19.14 -16.65 10.26
CA SER A 227 18.26 -15.83 9.43
C SER A 227 19.00 -15.19 8.25
N SER A 228 20.31 -14.95 8.38
CA SER A 228 21.13 -14.22 7.40
C SER A 228 21.13 -14.85 5.99
N ILE A 229 21.12 -16.18 5.88
CA ILE A 229 21.05 -16.89 4.58
C ILE A 229 19.62 -16.89 4.00
N LEU A 230 18.60 -16.73 4.86
CA LEU A 230 17.20 -16.73 4.46
C LEU A 230 16.78 -15.38 3.91
N VAL A 231 17.46 -14.28 4.28
CA VAL A 231 17.11 -12.92 3.87
C VAL A 231 17.02 -12.78 2.33
N PRO A 232 18.03 -13.15 1.52
CA PRO A 232 17.94 -12.99 0.06
C PRO A 232 16.81 -13.80 -0.57
N LEU A 233 16.55 -15.00 -0.04
CA LEU A 233 15.52 -15.90 -0.53
C LEU A 233 14.11 -15.39 -0.18
N ALA A 234 13.92 -15.02 1.09
CA ALA A 234 12.66 -14.46 1.56
C ALA A 234 12.35 -13.16 0.80
N LEU A 235 13.36 -12.32 0.57
CA LEU A 235 13.23 -11.13 -0.29
C LEU A 235 12.70 -11.49 -1.67
N PHE A 236 13.26 -12.50 -2.34
CA PHE A 236 12.80 -12.93 -3.66
C PHE A 236 11.35 -13.44 -3.64
N GLN A 237 10.98 -14.23 -2.62
CA GLN A 237 9.63 -14.76 -2.46
C GLN A 237 8.60 -13.66 -2.16
N VAL A 238 8.93 -12.69 -1.31
CA VAL A 238 8.01 -11.60 -0.98
C VAL A 238 8.01 -10.47 -2.02
N ARG A 239 9.01 -10.41 -2.93
CA ARG A 239 9.20 -9.30 -3.87
C ARG A 239 7.94 -8.98 -4.67
N GLY A 240 7.38 -9.96 -5.38
CA GLY A 240 6.15 -9.74 -6.17
C GLY A 240 4.96 -9.37 -5.29
N SER A 241 4.92 -9.93 -4.07
CA SER A 241 4.08 -9.52 -2.95
C SER A 241 4.10 -8.02 -2.68
N VAL A 242 5.29 -7.55 -2.32
CA VAL A 242 5.55 -6.19 -1.82
C VAL A 242 5.49 -5.19 -2.95
N SER A 243 5.91 -5.52 -4.17
CA SER A 243 5.73 -4.65 -5.34
C SER A 243 4.26 -4.40 -5.66
N ALA A 244 3.38 -5.39 -5.46
CA ALA A 244 1.94 -5.21 -5.67
C ALA A 244 1.27 -4.37 -4.57
N SER A 245 1.66 -4.53 -3.31
CA SER A 245 1.12 -3.75 -2.19
C SER A 245 1.80 -2.38 -2.00
N GLY A 246 3.04 -2.23 -2.49
CA GLY A 246 3.87 -1.04 -2.29
C GLY A 246 3.34 0.20 -3.01
N GLY A 247 2.40 0.05 -3.95
CA GLY A 247 1.67 1.16 -4.55
C GLY A 247 0.73 1.87 -3.57
N HIS A 248 0.28 1.21 -2.50
CA HIS A 248 -0.60 1.82 -1.49
C HIS A 248 0.15 2.65 -0.45
N GLU A 249 1.44 2.40 -0.21
CA GLU A 249 2.20 3.14 0.80
C GLU A 249 2.27 4.64 0.46
N PRO A 250 2.61 5.07 -0.77
CA PRO A 250 2.55 6.49 -1.13
C PRO A 250 1.16 7.11 -1.03
N GLU A 251 0.10 6.31 -1.22
CA GLU A 251 -1.28 6.76 -1.05
C GLU A 251 -1.55 7.07 0.43
N GLU A 252 -1.12 6.19 1.35
CA GLU A 252 -1.22 6.44 2.79
C GLU A 252 -0.39 7.66 3.23
N ILE A 253 0.85 7.80 2.74
CA ILE A 253 1.67 9.00 2.98
C ILE A 253 0.94 10.27 2.54
N LEU A 254 0.24 10.24 1.40
CA LEU A 254 -0.54 11.39 0.94
C LEU A 254 -1.76 11.66 1.83
N ARG A 255 -2.44 10.62 2.33
CA ARG A 255 -3.56 10.75 3.29
C ARG A 255 -3.11 11.38 4.58
N GLU A 256 -1.95 10.99 5.09
CA GLU A 256 -1.33 11.58 6.28
C GLU A 256 -1.04 13.07 6.05
N LYS A 257 -0.37 13.42 4.94
CA LYS A 257 -0.11 14.83 4.58
C LYS A 257 -1.39 15.65 4.47
N MET A 258 -2.43 15.14 3.80
CA MET A 258 -3.71 15.85 3.70
C MET A 258 -4.36 16.06 5.08
N SER A 259 -4.21 15.08 5.98
CA SER A 259 -4.68 15.20 7.37
C SER A 259 -3.89 16.25 8.14
N GLU A 260 -2.57 16.35 7.93
CA GLU A 260 -1.75 17.45 8.47
C GLU A 260 -2.19 18.82 7.93
N TRP A 261 -2.75 18.91 6.73
CA TRP A 261 -3.32 20.15 6.21
C TRP A 261 -4.71 20.49 6.79
N GLY A 262 -5.23 19.63 7.69
CA GLY A 262 -6.54 19.74 8.31
C GLY A 262 -7.71 19.23 7.44
N LEU A 263 -7.42 18.47 6.37
CA LEU A 263 -8.46 17.85 5.56
C LEU A 263 -9.00 16.59 6.26
N ARG A 264 -10.32 16.41 6.23
CA ARG A 264 -11.01 15.28 6.85
C ARG A 264 -11.09 14.08 5.90
N PRO A 265 -10.65 12.89 6.34
CA PRO A 265 -10.90 11.65 5.62
C PRO A 265 -12.40 11.43 5.42
N ARG A 266 -12.78 10.89 4.26
CA ARG A 266 -14.16 10.61 3.81
C ARG A 266 -15.05 11.85 3.59
N ILE A 267 -14.56 13.06 3.85
CA ILE A 267 -15.28 14.32 3.62
C ILE A 267 -14.55 15.15 2.58
N ASP A 268 -13.31 15.54 2.87
CA ASP A 268 -12.49 16.37 2.00
C ASP A 268 -11.75 15.52 0.96
N PHE A 269 -11.34 14.30 1.33
CA PHE A 269 -10.79 13.29 0.44
C PHE A 269 -11.39 11.90 0.73
N ASN A 270 -11.50 11.03 -0.27
CA ASN A 270 -11.94 9.63 -0.13
C ASN A 270 -10.85 8.77 0.51
N THR A 271 -11.21 7.69 1.23
CA THR A 271 -10.25 6.71 1.81
C THR A 271 -10.19 5.38 1.04
N THR A 272 -10.99 5.27 -0.02
CA THR A 272 -11.11 4.09 -0.88
C THR A 272 -11.27 4.57 -2.31
N ASP A 273 -10.87 3.76 -3.29
CA ASP A 273 -11.03 4.06 -4.71
C ASP A 273 -12.45 4.52 -5.06
N VAL A 274 -12.54 5.41 -6.04
CA VAL A 274 -13.78 6.06 -6.46
C VAL A 274 -14.02 5.82 -7.93
N ILE A 275 -15.22 5.34 -8.27
CA ILE A 275 -15.67 5.25 -9.66
C ILE A 275 -16.69 6.36 -9.91
N VAL A 276 -16.56 7.02 -11.05
CA VAL A 276 -17.57 7.95 -11.56
C VAL A 276 -18.52 7.11 -12.42
N ASP A 277 -19.76 6.94 -11.97
CA ASP A 277 -20.80 6.15 -12.64
C ASP A 277 -21.69 7.05 -13.52
N ASP A 278 -22.19 6.50 -14.63
CA ASP A 278 -23.10 7.12 -15.61
C ASP A 278 -24.41 7.60 -14.96
N LYS A 279 -24.77 7.07 -13.79
CA LYS A 279 -25.88 7.57 -12.94
C LYS A 279 -25.52 8.84 -12.14
N LEU A 280 -24.49 9.55 -12.56
CA LEU A 280 -24.11 10.89 -12.12
C LEU A 280 -23.68 10.98 -10.63
N ARG A 281 -23.09 9.92 -10.07
CA ARG A 281 -22.64 9.90 -8.65
C ARG A 281 -21.17 9.50 -8.51
N VAL A 282 -20.50 10.18 -7.58
CA VAL A 282 -19.17 9.80 -7.08
C VAL A 282 -19.38 8.77 -5.97
N LEU A 283 -19.13 7.49 -6.26
CA LEU A 283 -19.39 6.39 -5.31
C LEU A 283 -18.07 5.69 -4.91
N PRO A 284 -17.95 5.22 -3.66
CA PRO A 284 -16.89 4.30 -3.28
C PRO A 284 -16.96 3.04 -4.14
N ALA A 285 -15.83 2.57 -4.70
CA ALA A 285 -15.78 1.40 -5.57
C ALA A 285 -16.40 0.15 -4.93
N ALA A 286 -16.19 -0.04 -3.62
CA ALA A 286 -16.76 -1.15 -2.85
C ALA A 286 -18.30 -1.17 -2.79
N ALA A 287 -18.99 -0.04 -3.03
CA ALA A 287 -20.45 0.02 -3.02
C ALA A 287 -21.06 -0.61 -4.29
N LEU A 288 -20.33 -0.62 -5.41
CA LEU A 288 -20.76 -1.18 -6.70
C LEU A 288 -20.61 -2.70 -6.78
N GLU A 289 -19.80 -3.33 -5.91
CA GLU A 289 -19.63 -4.78 -5.87
C GLU A 289 -20.85 -5.54 -5.29
N SER A 290 -21.83 -4.82 -4.75
CA SER A 290 -23.05 -5.39 -4.16
C SER A 290 -24.27 -5.45 -5.09
N GLY A 291 -24.17 -4.96 -6.32
CA GLY A 291 -25.25 -5.04 -7.32
C GLY A 291 -24.84 -4.46 -8.66
N HIS A 292 -24.84 -5.31 -9.69
CA HIS A 292 -24.64 -5.01 -11.12
C HIS A 292 -23.73 -3.81 -11.44
N ALA A 293 -22.43 -4.08 -11.60
CA ALA A 293 -21.52 -3.13 -12.23
C ALA A 293 -21.91 -2.97 -13.71
N ASP A 294 -22.66 -1.90 -14.00
CA ASP A 294 -23.04 -1.50 -15.35
C ASP A 294 -21.76 -1.18 -16.16
N SER A 295 -21.59 -1.94 -17.23
CA SER A 295 -20.56 -1.82 -18.25
C SER A 295 -21.02 -0.85 -19.34
N VAL A 296 -20.15 0.02 -19.82
CA VAL A 296 -20.43 0.76 -21.07
C VAL A 296 -20.29 -0.22 -22.24
N GLU A 297 -21.42 -0.60 -22.84
CA GLU A 297 -21.46 -1.39 -24.07
C GLU A 297 -21.07 -0.49 -25.26
N SER A 298 -19.97 -0.82 -25.94
CA SER A 298 -19.69 -0.30 -27.27
C SER A 298 -19.55 -1.46 -28.25
N ALA A 299 -20.32 -1.38 -29.35
CA ALA A 299 -20.34 -2.40 -30.38
C ALA A 299 -19.09 -2.27 -31.26
N GLY A 300 -18.25 -3.31 -31.27
CA GLY A 300 -17.19 -3.43 -32.26
C GLY A 300 -17.77 -3.72 -33.65
N PRO A 301 -17.00 -3.49 -34.74
CA PRO A 301 -17.46 -3.67 -36.12
C PRO A 301 -17.90 -5.11 -36.47
N ASN A 302 -17.65 -6.09 -35.60
CA ASN A 302 -18.00 -7.50 -35.78
C ASN A 302 -19.02 -8.03 -34.74
N GLY A 303 -19.70 -7.17 -33.99
CA GLY A 303 -20.66 -7.60 -32.96
C GLY A 303 -20.03 -8.23 -31.71
N GLU A 304 -18.70 -8.20 -31.58
CA GLU A 304 -18.01 -8.47 -30.32
C GLU A 304 -18.08 -7.24 -29.41
N THR A 305 -18.66 -7.40 -28.22
CA THR A 305 -18.64 -6.39 -27.15
C THR A 305 -17.21 -6.19 -26.65
N LEU A 306 -16.57 -5.08 -27.04
CA LEU A 306 -15.30 -4.66 -26.47
C LEU A 306 -15.56 -4.10 -25.07
N ARG A 307 -15.29 -4.90 -24.04
CA ARG A 307 -15.40 -4.49 -22.63
C ARG A 307 -14.30 -3.48 -22.31
N ALA A 308 -14.62 -2.19 -22.29
CA ALA A 308 -13.70 -1.16 -21.84
C ALA A 308 -13.61 -1.20 -20.30
N LYS A 309 -12.46 -1.58 -19.75
CA LYS A 309 -12.19 -1.48 -18.31
C LYS A 309 -11.97 -0.01 -17.95
N THR A 310 -12.88 0.58 -17.18
CA THR A 310 -12.70 1.92 -16.58
C THR A 310 -11.90 1.81 -15.29
N ARG A 311 -10.90 2.68 -15.13
CA ARG A 311 -10.03 2.76 -13.94
C ARG A 311 -10.68 3.67 -12.89
N ALA A 312 -10.67 3.26 -11.62
CA ALA A 312 -11.10 4.09 -10.50
C ALA A 312 -10.07 5.20 -10.19
N TYR A 313 -10.51 6.27 -9.53
CA TYR A 313 -9.66 7.33 -9.00
C TYR A 313 -9.23 7.01 -7.58
N ASP A 314 -7.93 7.15 -7.33
CA ASP A 314 -7.33 6.89 -6.02
C ASP A 314 -7.66 8.05 -5.05
N PHE A 315 -7.75 9.29 -5.57
CA PHE A 315 -8.25 10.44 -4.82
C PHE A 315 -9.21 11.35 -5.61
N VAL A 316 -10.18 11.93 -4.90
CA VAL A 316 -11.08 12.99 -5.36
C VAL A 316 -11.11 14.10 -4.31
N ILE A 317 -10.80 15.33 -4.69
CA ILE A 317 -10.70 16.48 -3.78
C ILE A 317 -11.42 17.71 -4.40
N PRO A 318 -12.37 18.35 -3.71
CA PRO A 318 -13.05 17.88 -2.50
C PRO A 318 -13.95 16.67 -2.77
N PHE A 319 -14.08 15.74 -1.82
CA PHE A 319 -14.79 14.47 -2.04
C PHE A 319 -16.31 14.56 -1.85
N ARG A 320 -16.81 14.94 -0.68
CA ARG A 320 -18.26 14.97 -0.35
C ARG A 320 -18.86 16.36 -0.26
N ASN A 321 -18.19 17.36 -0.85
CA ASN A 321 -18.75 18.70 -0.97
C ASN A 321 -19.54 18.80 -2.29
N SER A 322 -20.82 18.38 -2.25
CA SER A 322 -21.68 18.25 -3.44
C SER A 322 -21.83 19.55 -4.25
N CYS A 323 -21.68 20.71 -3.61
CA CYS A 323 -21.80 22.01 -4.25
C CYS A 323 -20.46 22.57 -4.77
N TRP A 324 -19.33 21.85 -4.60
CA TRP A 324 -18.02 22.37 -4.97
C TRP A 324 -17.55 21.93 -6.36
N HIS A 325 -17.17 22.93 -7.17
CA HIS A 325 -16.57 22.75 -8.48
C HIS A 325 -15.50 23.83 -8.74
N PRO A 326 -14.41 23.50 -9.48
CA PRO A 326 -14.09 22.19 -10.05
C PRO A 326 -13.56 21.19 -9.00
N ARG A 327 -13.49 19.92 -9.36
CA ARG A 327 -12.91 18.84 -8.53
C ARG A 327 -11.61 18.34 -9.13
N ILE A 328 -10.70 17.93 -8.24
CA ILE A 328 -9.40 17.34 -8.56
C ILE A 328 -9.55 15.82 -8.50
N PHE A 329 -9.18 15.15 -9.58
CA PHE A 329 -9.18 13.70 -9.72
C PHE A 329 -7.74 13.23 -9.86
N ILE A 330 -7.32 12.37 -8.94
CA ILE A 330 -5.94 11.91 -8.83
C ILE A 330 -5.86 10.42 -9.12
N GLN A 331 -4.95 10.05 -10.00
CA GLN A 331 -4.54 8.67 -10.22
C GLN A 331 -3.09 8.47 -9.77
N SER A 332 -2.88 7.47 -8.94
CA SER A 332 -1.60 7.08 -8.36
C SER A 332 -0.90 6.06 -9.24
N GLN A 333 0.37 6.29 -9.57
CA GLN A 333 1.20 5.34 -10.32
C GLN A 333 2.62 5.35 -9.78
N PHE A 334 3.08 4.23 -9.21
CA PHE A 334 4.37 4.14 -8.54
C PHE A 334 5.23 3.02 -9.10
N TYR A 335 6.52 3.29 -9.32
CA TYR A 335 7.47 2.32 -9.87
C TYR A 335 8.75 2.27 -9.05
N ALA A 336 8.81 1.37 -8.08
CA ALA A 336 10.05 1.00 -7.39
C ALA A 336 10.94 0.18 -8.34
N GLY A 337 12.15 0.66 -8.62
CA GLY A 337 13.01 0.26 -9.73
C GLY A 337 13.67 -1.12 -9.67
N ASP A 338 13.02 -2.14 -9.12
CA ASP A 338 13.72 -3.37 -8.77
C ASP A 338 13.35 -4.53 -9.71
N SER A 339 12.09 -4.63 -10.15
CA SER A 339 11.58 -5.84 -10.83
C SER A 339 11.00 -5.62 -12.22
N GLY A 340 10.96 -4.38 -12.74
CA GLY A 340 10.22 -4.09 -13.99
C GLY A 340 8.75 -4.52 -13.94
N SER A 341 8.24 -4.94 -12.77
CA SER A 341 6.88 -5.40 -12.59
C SER A 341 6.01 -4.18 -12.41
N VAL A 342 5.51 -3.72 -13.54
CA VAL A 342 4.38 -2.81 -13.64
C VAL A 342 3.25 -3.40 -12.79
N SER A 343 2.71 -2.65 -11.83
CA SER A 343 1.34 -2.92 -11.40
C SER A 343 0.49 -2.68 -12.65
N HIS A 344 0.21 -3.72 -13.44
CA HIS A 344 -0.43 -3.63 -14.75
C HIS A 344 -1.63 -2.65 -14.74
N LYS A 345 -1.39 -1.40 -15.12
CA LYS A 345 -2.40 -0.33 -15.19
C LYS A 345 -2.03 0.54 -16.40
N ASN A 346 -2.58 0.20 -17.57
CA ASN A 346 -2.20 0.80 -18.85
C ASN A 346 -2.64 2.27 -18.96
N VAL A 347 -1.79 3.10 -19.58
CA VAL A 347 -2.08 4.50 -19.98
C VAL A 347 -3.41 4.62 -20.75
N ASP A 348 -3.76 3.59 -21.52
CA ASP A 348 -5.01 3.52 -22.29
C ASP A 348 -6.27 3.53 -21.39
N GLN A 349 -6.20 2.95 -20.19
CA GLN A 349 -7.33 2.94 -19.24
C GLN A 349 -7.55 4.32 -18.61
N THR A 350 -6.47 5.09 -18.41
CA THR A 350 -6.54 6.47 -17.90
C THR A 350 -7.29 7.39 -18.89
N SER A 351 -6.98 7.29 -20.19
CA SER A 351 -7.63 8.11 -21.22
C SER A 351 -9.15 7.84 -21.31
N ALA A 352 -9.56 6.58 -21.20
CA ALA A 352 -10.97 6.19 -21.22
C ALA A 352 -11.75 6.71 -20.00
N THR A 353 -11.18 6.58 -18.79
CA THR A 353 -11.83 7.08 -17.56
C THR A 353 -11.94 8.61 -17.57
N ARG A 354 -10.89 9.33 -17.97
CA ARG A 354 -10.91 10.80 -18.02
C ARG A 354 -12.00 11.31 -18.95
N ARG A 355 -12.13 10.71 -20.14
CA ARG A 355 -13.20 11.07 -21.10
C ARG A 355 -14.59 10.88 -20.51
N SER A 356 -14.87 9.74 -19.89
CA SER A 356 -16.14 9.48 -19.21
C SER A 356 -16.41 10.51 -18.11
N THR A 357 -15.40 10.83 -17.30
CA THR A 357 -15.51 11.81 -16.21
C THR A 357 -15.73 13.23 -16.73
N SER A 358 -15.01 13.67 -17.76
CA SER A 358 -15.23 14.97 -18.39
C SER A 358 -16.63 15.09 -18.96
N ASN A 359 -17.11 14.07 -19.69
CA ASN A 359 -18.47 14.05 -20.23
C ASN A 359 -19.52 14.15 -19.12
N PHE A 360 -19.29 13.52 -17.96
CA PHE A 360 -20.16 13.64 -16.80
C PHE A 360 -20.28 15.10 -16.31
N PHE A 361 -19.16 15.81 -16.15
CA PHE A 361 -19.17 17.20 -15.66
C PHE A 361 -19.64 18.22 -16.72
N GLU A 362 -19.36 17.99 -18.01
CA GLU A 362 -19.85 18.84 -19.11
C GLU A 362 -21.39 18.84 -19.17
N ASN A 363 -22.01 17.67 -18.99
CA ASN A 363 -23.47 17.55 -18.95
C ASN A 363 -24.10 18.08 -17.65
N TRP A 364 -23.30 18.29 -16.61
CA TRP A 364 -23.78 18.78 -15.33
C TRP A 364 -23.74 20.32 -15.26
N GLN A 365 -24.74 20.95 -15.86
CA GLN A 365 -25.11 22.38 -15.70
C GLN A 365 -23.95 23.39 -15.77
N GLY A 366 -23.01 23.22 -16.71
CA GLY A 366 -21.91 24.18 -16.90
C GLY A 366 -20.90 24.21 -15.75
N ALA A 367 -20.80 23.12 -14.98
CA ALA A 367 -19.75 22.96 -13.99
C ALA A 367 -18.36 23.05 -14.66
N PRO A 368 -17.39 23.76 -14.05
CA PRO A 368 -16.05 23.87 -14.59
C PRO A 368 -15.39 22.49 -14.74
N THR A 369 -14.61 22.33 -15.81
CA THR A 369 -13.95 21.09 -16.21
C THR A 369 -13.19 20.46 -15.03
N PRO A 370 -13.31 19.14 -14.81
CA PRO A 370 -12.53 18.45 -13.78
C PRO A 370 -11.04 18.60 -14.03
N LEU A 371 -10.25 18.68 -12.95
CA LEU A 371 -8.79 18.73 -13.04
C LEU A 371 -8.22 17.34 -12.83
N PHE A 372 -7.52 16.79 -13.83
CA PHE A 372 -6.82 15.51 -13.69
C PHE A 372 -5.37 15.75 -13.28
N VAL A 373 -4.97 15.17 -12.16
CA VAL A 373 -3.62 15.31 -11.61
C VAL A 373 -3.00 13.93 -11.41
N GLU A 374 -1.76 13.77 -11.82
CA GLU A 374 -1.06 12.48 -11.70
C GLU A 374 -0.19 12.45 -10.45
N TYR A 375 -0.35 11.42 -9.61
CA TYR A 375 0.53 11.19 -8.46
C TYR A 375 1.54 10.10 -8.82
N LEU A 376 2.74 10.52 -9.20
CA LEU A 376 3.75 9.68 -9.84
C LEU A 376 5.05 9.75 -9.06
N ASP A 377 5.66 8.62 -8.74
CA ASP A 377 7.00 8.60 -8.13
C ASP A 377 7.71 7.26 -8.37
N GLY A 378 9.02 7.23 -8.13
CA GLY A 378 9.85 6.03 -8.11
C GLY A 378 10.88 5.93 -9.23
N ALA A 379 12.00 5.27 -8.92
CA ALA A 379 13.16 5.14 -9.78
C ALA A 379 12.86 4.51 -11.17
N GLY A 380 11.80 3.71 -11.31
CA GLY A 380 11.41 3.14 -12.60
C GLY A 380 11.06 4.23 -13.64
N TYR A 381 10.49 5.35 -13.22
CA TYR A 381 10.18 6.47 -14.11
C TYR A 381 11.41 7.29 -14.52
N CYS A 382 12.41 7.37 -13.65
CA CYS A 382 13.70 7.97 -13.98
C CYS A 382 14.45 7.13 -15.05
N ALA A 383 14.23 5.80 -15.06
CA ALA A 383 14.89 4.86 -15.97
C ALA A 383 13.96 4.33 -17.07
N SER A 384 13.48 3.08 -16.93
CA SER A 384 12.84 2.31 -18.00
C SER A 384 11.49 2.87 -18.47
N LEU A 385 10.82 3.69 -17.65
CA LEU A 385 9.50 4.24 -17.94
C LEU A 385 9.52 5.75 -18.21
N ASN A 386 10.69 6.35 -18.43
CA ASN A 386 10.80 7.78 -18.75
C ASN A 386 10.00 8.16 -20.01
N GLY A 387 9.92 7.25 -20.99
CA GLY A 387 9.10 7.45 -22.18
C GLY A 387 7.60 7.52 -21.89
N ASP A 388 7.10 6.71 -20.97
CA ASP A 388 5.69 6.71 -20.57
C ASP A 388 5.36 7.90 -19.67
N LEU A 389 6.28 8.30 -18.78
CA LEU A 389 6.19 9.56 -18.04
C LEU A 389 6.03 10.75 -19.00
N LYS A 390 6.89 10.85 -20.03
CA LYS A 390 6.80 11.91 -21.04
C LYS A 390 5.45 11.94 -21.74
N LYS A 391 4.93 10.78 -22.15
CA LYS A 391 3.60 10.68 -22.78
C LYS A 391 2.50 11.17 -21.85
N LEU A 392 2.50 10.70 -20.60
CA LEU A 392 1.47 11.03 -19.60
C LEU A 392 1.45 12.53 -19.27
N LEU A 393 2.64 13.13 -19.12
CA LEU A 393 2.79 14.57 -18.87
C LEU A 393 2.53 15.45 -20.10
N SER A 394 2.53 14.86 -21.31
CA SER A 394 2.20 15.55 -22.57
C SER A 394 0.71 15.52 -22.92
N LEU A 395 -0.11 14.76 -22.19
CA LEU A 395 -1.56 14.73 -22.43
C LEU A 395 -2.17 16.11 -22.14
N ASN A 396 -2.97 16.60 -23.08
CA ASN A 396 -3.60 17.92 -22.99
C ASN A 396 -4.56 18.08 -21.80
N ASP A 397 -5.12 16.98 -21.29
CA ASP A 397 -6.04 16.94 -20.16
C ASP A 397 -5.33 16.67 -18.82
N THR A 398 -4.01 16.46 -18.81
CA THR A 398 -3.23 16.41 -17.57
C THR A 398 -2.98 17.83 -17.07
N HIS A 399 -3.67 18.22 -16.00
CA HIS A 399 -3.52 19.56 -15.41
C HIS A 399 -2.16 19.74 -14.73
N ASP A 400 -1.77 18.82 -13.84
CA ASP A 400 -0.45 18.81 -13.21
C ASP A 400 -0.06 17.38 -12.79
N PHE A 401 1.14 17.23 -12.25
CA PHE A 401 1.56 16.01 -11.55
C PHE A 401 2.23 16.37 -10.23
N PHE A 402 2.43 15.40 -9.35
CA PHE A 402 3.28 15.55 -8.17
C PHE A 402 3.90 14.21 -7.76
N GLN A 403 4.99 14.29 -7.01
CA GLN A 403 5.72 13.20 -6.36
C GLN A 403 5.46 13.24 -4.85
N ILE A 404 5.93 12.23 -4.11
CA ILE A 404 5.80 12.19 -2.64
C ILE A 404 6.39 13.47 -2.03
N ARG A 405 7.59 13.85 -2.49
CA ARG A 405 8.35 15.01 -2.02
C ARG A 405 7.74 16.35 -2.42
N SER A 406 6.99 16.38 -3.52
CA SER A 406 6.42 17.62 -4.04
C SER A 406 4.94 17.83 -3.71
N ALA A 407 4.30 16.88 -3.02
CA ALA A 407 2.87 16.94 -2.70
C ALA A 407 2.51 18.21 -1.92
N ALA A 408 3.33 18.59 -0.94
CA ALA A 408 3.13 19.76 -0.08
C ALA A 408 3.14 21.10 -0.83
N ILE A 409 3.72 21.15 -2.04
CA ILE A 409 3.74 22.33 -2.90
C ILE A 409 2.75 22.17 -4.06
N ARG A 410 2.95 21.15 -4.90
CA ARG A 410 2.21 20.97 -6.16
C ARG A 410 0.73 20.68 -5.90
N LEU A 411 0.40 19.71 -5.04
CA LEU A 411 -1.02 19.40 -4.78
C LEU A 411 -1.71 20.55 -4.04
N ARG A 412 -1.07 21.11 -3.00
CA ARG A 412 -1.62 22.28 -2.30
C ARG A 412 -1.86 23.47 -3.24
N ARG A 413 -0.96 23.74 -4.18
CA ARG A 413 -1.16 24.76 -5.22
C ARG A 413 -2.37 24.48 -6.10
N VAL A 414 -2.62 23.22 -6.47
CA VAL A 414 -3.83 22.85 -7.24
C VAL A 414 -5.10 23.07 -6.40
N ILE A 415 -5.09 22.66 -5.12
CA ILE A 415 -6.21 22.87 -4.18
C ILE A 415 -6.52 24.36 -3.99
N GLN A 416 -5.49 25.18 -3.77
CA GLN A 416 -5.63 26.64 -3.70
C GLN A 416 -6.06 27.26 -5.04
N GLY A 417 -5.67 26.64 -6.15
CA GLY A 417 -6.02 27.04 -7.52
C GLY A 417 -7.52 26.91 -7.81
N ILE A 418 -8.16 25.86 -7.30
CA ILE A 418 -9.63 25.71 -7.37
C ILE A 418 -10.37 26.56 -6.33
N GLY A 419 -9.64 27.33 -5.52
CA GLY A 419 -10.18 28.22 -4.49
C GLY A 419 -10.68 27.50 -3.23
N PHE A 420 -10.24 26.26 -3.00
CA PHE A 420 -10.65 25.48 -1.82
C PHE A 420 -9.72 25.79 -0.65
N LEU A 421 -10.26 26.46 0.37
CA LEU A 421 -9.52 26.92 1.55
C LEU A 421 -9.41 25.81 2.59
N THR A 422 -8.18 25.42 2.95
CA THR A 422 -7.95 24.40 3.99
C THR A 422 -7.69 25.04 5.35
N PRO A 423 -7.87 24.31 6.48
CA PRO A 423 -7.51 24.82 7.81
C PRO A 423 -6.07 25.31 7.90
N LEU A 424 -5.14 24.69 7.17
CA LEU A 424 -3.76 25.10 7.15
C LEU A 424 -3.57 26.53 6.63
N GLU A 425 -4.28 26.91 5.56
CA GLU A 425 -4.24 28.30 5.07
C GLU A 425 -4.87 29.27 6.08
N VAL A 426 -5.91 28.88 6.80
CA VAL A 426 -6.47 29.72 7.88
C VAL A 426 -5.42 29.94 8.98
N CYS A 427 -4.72 28.88 9.40
CA CYS A 427 -3.62 28.99 10.36
C CYS A 427 -2.51 29.91 9.84
N HIS A 428 -2.11 29.77 8.58
CA HIS A 428 -1.11 30.66 7.99
C HIS A 428 -1.57 32.13 7.98
N ALA A 429 -2.88 32.38 7.83
CA ALA A 429 -3.42 33.76 7.85
C ALA A 429 -3.35 34.33 9.26
N ILE A 430 -3.62 33.51 10.28
CA ILE A 430 -3.43 33.88 11.67
C ILE A 430 -1.96 34.22 11.94
N ILE A 431 -0.98 33.44 11.43
CA ILE A 431 0.45 33.75 11.57
C ILE A 431 0.82 35.12 10.97
N GLN A 432 0.18 35.52 9.88
CA GLN A 432 0.47 36.79 9.18
C GLN A 432 -0.33 37.98 9.72
N THR A 433 -1.24 37.75 10.66
CA THR A 433 -2.12 38.77 11.23
C THR A 433 -2.06 38.71 12.76
N ASP A 434 -2.89 39.49 13.44
CA ASP A 434 -3.09 39.43 14.89
C ASP A 434 -4.21 38.43 15.28
N GLY A 435 -4.69 37.63 14.32
CA GLY A 435 -5.81 36.71 14.50
C GLY A 435 -7.19 37.36 14.47
N GLY A 436 -7.28 38.67 14.24
CA GLY A 436 -8.56 39.38 14.11
C GLY A 436 -9.31 38.97 12.83
N TYR A 437 -10.63 38.75 12.93
CA TYR A 437 -11.47 38.33 11.80
C TYR A 437 -11.38 39.26 10.59
N ALA A 438 -11.27 40.57 10.81
CA ALA A 438 -11.20 41.57 9.74
C ALA A 438 -9.90 41.44 8.92
N GLY A 439 -8.75 41.46 9.59
CA GLY A 439 -7.44 41.35 8.94
C GLY A 439 -7.24 39.99 8.26
N LEU A 440 -7.68 38.91 8.91
CA LEU A 440 -7.66 37.56 8.34
C LEU A 440 -8.53 37.48 7.06
N GLY A 441 -9.74 38.04 7.11
CA GLY A 441 -10.63 38.10 5.94
C GLY A 441 -10.05 38.93 4.79
N GLU A 442 -9.42 40.07 5.08
CA GLU A 442 -8.74 40.89 4.07
C GLU A 442 -7.60 40.15 3.38
N LEU A 443 -6.74 39.48 4.16
CA LEU A 443 -5.63 38.71 3.63
C LEU A 443 -6.11 37.55 2.73
N LEU A 444 -7.14 36.80 3.16
CA LEU A 444 -7.69 35.69 2.38
C LEU A 444 -8.42 36.18 1.12
N ARG A 445 -9.12 37.32 1.17
CA ARG A 445 -9.70 37.94 -0.04
C ARG A 445 -8.61 38.36 -1.02
N ALA A 446 -7.50 38.92 -0.55
CA ALA A 446 -6.37 39.28 -1.39
C ALA A 446 -5.73 38.05 -2.07
N ASP A 447 -5.77 36.88 -1.43
CA ASP A 447 -5.37 35.59 -2.02
C ASP A 447 -6.41 35.01 -3.02
N GLY A 448 -7.56 35.67 -3.18
CA GLY A 448 -8.59 35.31 -4.15
C GLY A 448 -9.68 34.36 -3.61
N TYR A 449 -9.78 34.17 -2.29
CA TYR A 449 -10.87 33.39 -1.70
C TYR A 449 -12.16 34.21 -1.59
N ARG A 450 -13.30 33.54 -1.78
CA ARG A 450 -14.64 34.15 -1.67
C ARG A 450 -15.07 34.23 -0.20
N ASP A 451 -15.84 35.25 0.18
CA ASP A 451 -16.28 35.42 1.59
C ASP A 451 -16.98 34.18 2.16
N LYS A 452 -17.89 33.57 1.39
CA LYS A 452 -18.57 32.32 1.80
C LYS A 452 -17.59 31.19 2.10
N GLU A 453 -16.52 31.12 1.32
CA GLU A 453 -15.48 30.10 1.50
C GLU A 453 -14.57 30.42 2.68
N ILE A 454 -14.28 31.70 2.91
CA ILE A 454 -13.54 32.16 4.09
C ILE A 454 -14.29 31.77 5.36
N CYS A 455 -15.59 32.07 5.44
CA CYS A 455 -16.43 31.67 6.58
C CYS A 455 -16.41 30.16 6.79
N ARG A 456 -16.67 29.37 5.73
CA ARG A 456 -16.62 27.89 5.79
C ARG A 456 -15.24 27.40 6.25
N GLY A 457 -14.16 27.96 5.73
CA GLY A 457 -12.80 27.57 6.05
C GLY A 457 -12.45 27.82 7.52
N ILE A 458 -12.85 28.97 8.07
CA ILE A 458 -12.67 29.30 9.49
C ILE A 458 -13.48 28.34 10.38
N GLU A 459 -14.77 28.14 10.08
CA GLU A 459 -15.64 27.21 10.81
C GLU A 459 -15.05 25.80 10.81
N HIS A 460 -14.64 25.32 9.63
CA HIS A 460 -14.01 24.01 9.47
C HIS A 460 -12.68 23.91 10.22
N ALA A 461 -11.85 24.96 10.23
CA ALA A 461 -10.59 24.99 10.98
C ALA A 461 -10.81 24.89 12.51
N ILE A 462 -11.88 25.50 13.01
CA ILE A 462 -12.31 25.36 14.42
C ILE A 462 -12.83 23.95 14.69
N GLU A 463 -13.69 23.41 13.81
CA GLU A 463 -14.26 22.06 13.96
C GLU A 463 -13.21 20.96 14.04
N VAL A 464 -12.14 21.06 13.24
CA VAL A 464 -11.06 20.07 13.24
C VAL A 464 -10.02 20.31 14.34
N GLY A 465 -10.20 21.35 15.16
CA GLY A 465 -9.29 21.69 16.26
C GLY A 465 -7.94 22.25 15.80
N ALA A 466 -7.84 22.79 14.58
CA ALA A 466 -6.64 23.48 14.11
C ALA A 466 -6.58 24.93 14.66
N VAL A 467 -7.75 25.55 14.87
CA VAL A 467 -7.92 26.93 15.34
C VAL A 467 -8.83 26.96 16.57
N GLU A 468 -8.53 27.85 17.51
CA GLU A 468 -9.30 28.12 18.72
C GLU A 468 -9.87 29.54 18.67
N ALA A 469 -11.15 29.71 18.97
CA ALA A 469 -11.74 31.03 19.16
C ALA A 469 -11.36 31.60 20.53
N ARG A 470 -10.76 32.79 20.55
CA ARG A 470 -10.33 33.54 21.74
C ARG A 470 -11.00 34.91 21.76
N ASN A 471 -12.18 35.00 22.37
CA ASN A 471 -13.00 36.22 22.40
C ASN A 471 -13.18 36.82 20.98
N GLU A 472 -12.52 37.94 20.68
CA GLU A 472 -12.59 38.65 19.39
C GLU A 472 -11.56 38.17 18.36
N ASN A 473 -10.61 37.31 18.74
CA ASN A 473 -9.52 36.82 17.88
C ASN A 473 -9.55 35.30 17.70
N LEU A 474 -8.85 34.84 16.68
CA LEU A 474 -8.54 33.43 16.42
C LEU A 474 -7.09 33.14 16.79
N GLY A 475 -6.85 32.00 17.45
CA GLY A 475 -5.51 31.49 17.74
C GLY A 475 -5.31 30.11 17.14
N ILE A 476 -4.07 29.74 16.82
CA ILE A 476 -3.75 28.38 16.37
C ILE A 476 -3.71 27.46 17.60
N ALA A 477 -4.34 26.29 17.51
CA ALA A 477 -4.29 25.30 18.57
C ALA A 477 -2.84 24.82 18.80
N SER A 478 -2.45 24.63 20.07
CA SER A 478 -1.07 24.26 20.42
C SER A 478 -0.62 22.93 19.79
N THR A 479 -1.55 21.99 19.61
CA THR A 479 -1.34 20.69 18.95
C THR A 479 -1.13 20.81 17.45
N PHE A 480 -1.56 21.91 16.82
CA PHE A 480 -1.48 22.13 15.38
C PHE A 480 -0.37 23.13 14.99
N PHE A 481 0.12 23.92 15.96
CA PHE A 481 1.08 24.99 15.71
C PHE A 481 2.36 24.52 15.01
N ALA A 482 2.95 23.41 15.45
CA ALA A 482 4.18 22.87 14.84
C ALA A 482 3.98 22.52 13.36
N ILE A 483 2.81 21.95 13.01
CA ILE A 483 2.44 21.61 11.64
C ILE A 483 2.24 22.88 10.82
N ALA A 484 1.49 23.85 11.35
CA ALA A 484 1.28 25.14 10.70
C ALA A 484 2.61 25.88 10.45
N ALA A 485 3.50 25.94 11.44
CA ALA A 485 4.80 26.59 11.31
C ALA A 485 5.69 25.90 10.24
N LYS A 486 5.70 24.57 10.21
CA LYS A 486 6.44 23.77 9.22
C LYS A 486 6.01 24.12 7.79
N TYR A 487 4.71 24.06 7.49
CA TYR A 487 4.22 24.35 6.14
C TYR A 487 4.23 25.83 5.81
N TYR A 488 4.11 26.71 6.80
CA TYR A 488 4.26 28.14 6.63
C TYR A 488 5.66 28.48 6.11
N LEU A 489 6.69 27.88 6.72
CA LEU A 489 8.08 28.04 6.29
C LEU A 489 8.27 27.58 4.84
N LEU A 490 7.70 26.43 4.49
CA LEU A 490 7.74 25.89 3.13
C LEU A 490 7.07 26.85 2.11
N ASP A 491 5.92 27.43 2.48
CA ASP A 491 5.22 28.43 1.67
C ASP A 491 6.04 29.73 1.51
N GLN A 492 6.76 30.16 2.56
CA GLN A 492 7.66 31.32 2.45
C GLN A 492 8.82 31.05 1.48
N ILE A 493 9.41 29.86 1.51
CA ILE A 493 10.45 29.47 0.54
C ILE A 493 9.87 29.48 -0.87
N ALA A 494 8.65 28.96 -1.06
CA ALA A 494 7.99 28.96 -2.37
C ALA A 494 7.69 30.38 -2.90
N LYS A 495 7.33 31.31 -2.01
CA LYS A 495 7.02 32.69 -2.39
C LYS A 495 8.25 33.53 -2.68
N LYS A 496 9.32 33.36 -1.89
CA LYS A 496 10.54 34.16 -1.98
C LYS A 496 11.60 33.54 -2.88
N GLY A 497 11.44 32.27 -3.21
CA GLY A 497 12.40 31.53 -4.02
C GLY A 497 12.57 32.09 -5.42
N LYS A 498 13.74 31.79 -5.99
CA LYS A 498 14.11 32.11 -7.37
C LYS A 498 14.68 30.86 -8.05
N ALA A 499 14.58 30.82 -9.38
CA ALA A 499 15.23 29.79 -10.16
C ALA A 499 16.75 30.03 -10.20
N PHE A 500 17.52 28.97 -9.97
CA PHE A 500 18.96 28.96 -10.17
C PHE A 500 19.29 28.44 -11.57
N GLU A 501 20.36 28.97 -12.17
CA GLU A 501 20.78 28.58 -13.52
C GLU A 501 21.27 27.13 -13.59
N SER A 502 21.86 26.61 -12.51
CA SER A 502 22.44 25.27 -12.49
C SER A 502 22.63 24.74 -11.07
N ALA A 503 22.85 23.43 -10.96
CA ALA A 503 23.14 22.76 -9.69
C ALA A 503 24.35 23.35 -8.94
N SER A 504 25.40 23.78 -9.66
CA SER A 504 26.60 24.35 -9.04
C SER A 504 26.39 25.74 -8.44
N LYS A 505 25.33 26.44 -8.84
CA LYS A 505 24.91 27.73 -8.28
C LYS A 505 23.96 27.59 -7.10
N CYS A 506 23.63 26.37 -6.70
CA CYS A 506 22.74 26.08 -5.57
C CYS A 506 23.49 25.89 -4.23
N THR A 507 24.83 25.97 -4.19
CA THR A 507 25.57 25.79 -2.93
C THR A 507 25.17 26.87 -1.91
N GLY A 508 24.83 26.46 -0.68
CA GLY A 508 24.35 27.34 0.38
C GLY A 508 22.85 27.65 0.30
N SER A 509 22.07 26.88 -0.47
CA SER A 509 20.64 27.13 -0.70
C SER A 509 19.72 26.04 -0.16
N ILE A 510 18.46 26.42 0.07
CA ILE A 510 17.35 25.49 0.31
C ILE A 510 16.51 25.43 -0.96
N LEU A 511 16.49 24.28 -1.60
CA LEU A 511 15.70 24.01 -2.79
C LEU A 511 14.35 23.38 -2.42
N ILE A 512 13.33 23.67 -3.23
CA ILE A 512 12.00 23.04 -3.15
C ILE A 512 11.58 22.52 -4.52
N PRO A 513 10.76 21.45 -4.58
CA PRO A 513 10.13 21.02 -5.82
C PRO A 513 8.89 21.87 -6.15
N GLY A 514 8.43 21.77 -7.39
CA GLY A 514 7.18 22.37 -7.85
C GLY A 514 7.33 23.60 -8.73
N PHE A 515 8.56 24.10 -8.92
CA PHE A 515 8.87 25.35 -9.63
C PHE A 515 9.99 25.20 -10.66
N GLY A 516 10.43 23.98 -10.93
CA GLY A 516 11.53 23.65 -11.83
C GLY A 516 12.67 22.93 -11.11
N PRO A 517 13.69 22.50 -11.86
CA PRO A 517 14.75 21.62 -11.33
C PRO A 517 15.56 22.25 -10.19
N TYR A 518 15.81 23.56 -10.25
CA TYR A 518 16.63 24.29 -9.30
C TYR A 518 15.90 25.56 -8.86
N PHE A 519 14.97 25.44 -7.92
CA PHE A 519 14.24 26.58 -7.38
C PHE A 519 14.34 26.60 -5.86
N GLY A 520 14.62 27.77 -5.29
CA GLY A 520 14.81 27.88 -3.85
C GLY A 520 15.31 29.24 -3.40
N VAL A 521 15.81 29.30 -2.17
CA VAL A 521 16.33 30.51 -1.53
C VAL A 521 17.77 30.28 -1.05
N ASP A 522 18.58 31.34 -1.06
CA ASP A 522 19.85 31.33 -0.35
C ASP A 522 19.60 31.32 1.16
N ILE A 523 20.30 30.47 1.92
CA ILE A 523 20.07 30.33 3.37
C ILE A 523 20.38 31.63 4.12
N GLY A 524 21.46 32.32 3.73
CA GLY A 524 21.89 33.56 4.35
C GLY A 524 20.88 34.69 4.13
N GLU A 525 20.42 34.86 2.89
CA GLU A 525 19.38 35.84 2.54
C GLU A 525 18.05 35.51 3.26
N PHE A 526 17.64 34.24 3.21
CA PHE A 526 16.35 33.83 3.76
C PHE A 526 16.24 34.00 5.27
N LEU A 527 17.31 33.70 6.02
CA LEU A 527 17.33 33.86 7.48
C LEU A 527 17.25 35.34 7.90
N GLN A 528 17.73 36.28 7.08
CA GLN A 528 17.67 37.72 7.37
C GLN A 528 16.27 38.30 7.11
N GLU A 529 15.55 37.75 6.14
CA GLU A 529 14.24 38.25 5.74
C GLU A 529 13.05 37.50 6.36
N LEU A 530 13.30 36.46 7.16
CA LEU A 530 12.21 35.75 7.85
C LEU A 530 11.50 36.75 8.76
N PRO A 531 10.18 36.93 8.63
CA PRO A 531 9.44 37.81 9.52
C PRO A 531 9.67 37.34 10.97
N GLN A 532 9.96 38.28 11.87
CA GLN A 532 9.91 38.00 13.30
C GLN A 532 8.45 37.69 13.63
N ILE A 533 8.11 36.41 13.65
CA ILE A 533 6.78 35.98 14.03
C ILE A 533 6.67 36.28 15.52
N SER A 534 5.70 37.12 15.93
CA SER A 534 5.58 37.58 17.32
C SER A 534 5.31 36.46 18.33
N ASP A 535 5.08 35.23 17.85
CA ASP A 535 4.99 33.96 18.58
C ASP A 535 5.53 32.78 17.76
N GLY A 536 6.47 32.99 16.84
CA GLY A 536 6.93 31.92 15.94
C GLY A 536 8.40 31.58 16.06
N PRO A 537 8.83 30.57 15.28
CA PRO A 537 10.11 29.92 15.48
C PRO A 537 11.27 30.93 15.46
N THR A 538 11.99 31.00 16.56
CA THR A 538 13.32 31.59 16.66
C THR A 538 14.24 31.09 15.53
N THR A 539 15.38 31.75 15.30
CA THR A 539 16.36 31.28 14.31
C THR A 539 16.76 29.81 14.52
N VAL A 540 16.81 29.37 15.78
CA VAL A 540 17.09 27.97 16.16
C VAL A 540 15.93 27.05 15.77
N GLU A 541 14.69 27.42 16.10
CA GLU A 541 13.51 26.61 15.74
C GLU A 541 13.29 26.56 14.23
N THR A 542 13.61 27.64 13.51
CA THR A 542 13.60 27.67 12.04
C THR A 542 14.59 26.66 11.48
N ALA A 543 15.83 26.62 12.01
CA ALA A 543 16.83 25.66 11.59
C ALA A 543 16.39 24.20 11.84
N VAL A 544 15.71 23.94 12.97
CA VAL A 544 15.11 22.63 13.27
C VAL A 544 14.03 22.27 12.25
N LEU A 545 13.11 23.21 11.95
CA LEU A 545 12.07 22.99 10.95
C LEU A 545 12.64 22.74 9.54
N VAL A 546 13.65 23.48 9.11
CA VAL A 546 14.35 23.22 7.84
C VAL A 546 15.01 21.84 7.84
N SER A 547 15.62 21.45 8.96
CA SER A 547 16.21 20.10 9.10
C SER A 547 15.15 19.01 8.98
N ASP A 548 13.98 19.19 9.59
CA ASP A 548 12.89 18.21 9.54
C ASP A 548 12.22 18.14 8.15
N LEU A 549 12.10 19.29 7.47
CA LEU A 549 11.71 19.36 6.06
C LEU A 549 12.72 18.61 5.17
N ALA A 550 14.02 18.73 5.45
CA ALA A 550 15.06 18.05 4.69
C ALA A 550 15.04 16.53 4.92
N LYS A 551 14.85 16.08 6.17
CA LYS A 551 14.71 14.65 6.52
C LYS A 551 13.49 14.01 5.87
N SER A 552 12.38 14.75 5.77
CA SER A 552 11.17 14.29 5.07
C SER A 552 11.26 14.41 3.54
N GLY A 553 12.35 15.01 3.02
CA GLY A 553 12.59 15.18 1.59
C GLY A 553 11.75 16.27 0.92
N GLU A 554 11.04 17.10 1.69
CA GLU A 554 10.23 18.22 1.18
C GLU A 554 11.12 19.39 0.72
N VAL A 555 12.34 19.47 1.24
CA VAL A 555 13.39 20.41 0.79
C VAL A 555 14.71 19.68 0.59
N MET A 556 15.61 20.29 -0.17
CA MET A 556 16.99 19.83 -0.36
C MET A 556 17.94 20.96 0.03
N ILE A 557 18.84 20.70 0.98
CA ILE A 557 19.90 21.62 1.36
C ILE A 557 21.12 21.30 0.50
N ARG A 558 21.68 22.31 -0.19
CA ARG A 558 22.79 22.17 -1.13
C ARG A 558 24.03 22.91 -0.69
#